data_AF-A0A850S500-F1
#
_entry.id   AF-A0A850S500-F1
#
_cell.length_a   1.000
_cell.length_b   1.000
_cell.length_c   1.000
_cell.angle_alpha   90.00
_cell.angle_beta   90.00
_cell.angle_gamma   90.00
#
_symmetry.space_group_name_H-M   'P 1'
#
loop_
_entity.id
_entity.type
_entity.pdbx_description
1 polymer ?
#
loop_
_entity_poly.entity_id
_entity_poly.type
_entity_poly.pdbx_seq_one_letter_code
_entity_poly.pdbx_strand_id
1 'polypeptide(L)'
;MNRHEYIQQIIKSLTWLSTEVSVSNSMNFTDINVHSENFYRDLLNLAFDYELVNINILDQNAAAIDLGDEKNSIAIQITSTSGLVKTTHTVTKFIDKKLYQKYGRLIILNIGEKVDHRASKVGDASAYELDTKSDIWGIKELSAKINNLPTPRLKQVCDFLNEELHMKPVGAVPKNVSTIINLIELISDEEHPEVGNGCLEEPFPTEKIYKRFADHSVFLEKEYLTLYQDYGAVLDSVEKEADISPVKLRRAAQHLKSFSDSVLTECNADPKVAINKIVEYFTNALQSKGCGFDTGAVEFYIIKQLIMCNVFPNKEASNG
;
A
#
# COMPACT_ATOMS: atom_id res chain seq x y z
N MET A 1 -6.74 -1.69 8.78
CA MET A 1 -6.49 -2.94 9.57
C MET A 1 -5.06 -3.36 9.28
N ASN A 2 -4.13 -3.07 10.20
CA ASN A 2 -2.67 -3.01 9.94
C ASN A 2 -2.08 -4.26 9.25
N ARG A 3 -2.63 -5.46 9.49
CA ARG A 3 -2.19 -6.70 8.82
C ARG A 3 -2.34 -6.62 7.30
N HIS A 4 -3.48 -6.12 6.81
CA HIS A 4 -3.76 -6.04 5.39
C HIS A 4 -2.77 -5.11 4.68
N GLU A 5 -2.46 -3.97 5.29
CA GLU A 5 -1.48 -3.00 4.79
C GLU A 5 -0.08 -3.61 4.70
N TYR A 6 0.39 -4.33 5.72
CA TYR A 6 1.69 -5.01 5.67
C TYR A 6 1.76 -6.02 4.53
N ILE A 7 0.72 -6.86 4.36
CA ILE A 7 0.70 -7.86 3.29
C ILE A 7 0.72 -7.20 1.91
N GLN A 8 -0.08 -6.14 1.71
CA GLN A 8 -0.08 -5.41 0.43
C GLN A 8 1.29 -4.81 0.12
N GLN A 9 1.96 -4.20 1.11
CA GLN A 9 3.30 -3.65 0.94
C GLN A 9 4.34 -4.73 0.62
N ILE A 10 4.30 -5.86 1.32
CA ILE A 10 5.19 -7.01 1.07
C ILE A 10 4.99 -7.54 -0.35
N ILE A 11 3.75 -7.82 -0.76
CA ILE A 11 3.42 -8.33 -2.09
C ILE A 11 3.92 -7.37 -3.18
N LYS A 12 3.72 -6.06 -2.97
CA LYS A 12 4.16 -5.04 -3.92
C LYS A 12 5.68 -5.01 -4.04
N SER A 13 6.38 -5.05 -2.91
CA SER A 13 7.85 -5.00 -2.87
C SER A 13 8.48 -6.21 -3.56
N LEU A 14 7.98 -7.42 -3.26
CA LEU A 14 8.48 -8.65 -3.88
C LEU A 14 8.15 -8.72 -5.38
N THR A 15 6.97 -8.24 -5.79
CA THR A 15 6.60 -8.14 -7.21
C THR A 15 7.47 -7.14 -7.96
N TRP A 16 7.76 -5.99 -7.34
CA TRP A 16 8.64 -4.97 -7.93
C TRP A 16 10.04 -5.52 -8.15
N LEU A 17 10.65 -6.14 -7.13
CA LEU A 17 11.94 -6.81 -7.23
C LEU A 17 11.97 -7.84 -8.37
N SER A 18 10.94 -8.68 -8.45
CA SER A 18 10.89 -9.71 -9.49
C SER A 18 10.77 -9.15 -10.90
N THR A 19 10.05 -8.04 -11.04
CA THR A 19 9.97 -7.29 -12.30
C THR A 19 11.33 -6.68 -12.66
N GLU A 20 11.99 -6.04 -11.71
CA GLU A 20 13.32 -5.44 -11.90
C GLU A 20 14.37 -6.48 -12.29
N VAL A 21 14.38 -7.64 -11.62
CA VAL A 21 15.24 -8.77 -11.95
C VAL A 21 14.95 -9.29 -13.35
N SER A 22 13.68 -9.43 -13.72
CA SER A 22 13.29 -9.92 -15.06
C SER A 22 13.75 -8.96 -16.16
N VAL A 23 13.54 -7.65 -15.97
CA VAL A 23 13.99 -6.61 -16.90
C VAL A 23 15.51 -6.56 -16.97
N SER A 24 16.21 -6.56 -15.84
CA SER A 24 17.68 -6.50 -15.79
C SER A 24 18.33 -7.71 -16.49
N ASN A 25 17.79 -8.91 -16.30
CA ASN A 25 18.27 -10.11 -17.00
C ASN A 25 18.05 -10.02 -18.52
N SER A 26 16.92 -9.44 -18.98
CA SER A 26 16.71 -9.20 -20.42
C SER A 26 17.70 -8.20 -21.02
N MET A 27 18.30 -7.36 -20.18
CA MET A 27 19.35 -6.40 -20.56
C MET A 27 20.77 -6.94 -20.35
N ASN A 28 20.94 -8.21 -19.95
CA ASN A 28 22.21 -8.87 -19.62
C ASN A 28 22.99 -8.24 -18.43
N PHE A 29 22.30 -7.56 -17.50
CA PHE A 29 22.94 -7.11 -16.26
C PHE A 29 23.02 -8.25 -15.24
N THR A 30 24.19 -8.86 -15.09
CA THR A 30 24.41 -10.05 -14.23
C THR A 30 24.67 -9.72 -12.76
N ASP A 31 25.07 -8.48 -12.44
CA ASP A 31 25.43 -8.06 -11.07
C ASP A 31 24.24 -8.12 -10.11
N ILE A 32 23.01 -8.05 -10.62
CA ILE A 32 21.78 -8.12 -9.81
C ILE A 32 21.61 -9.46 -9.07
N ASN A 33 22.16 -10.55 -9.61
CA ASN A 33 21.96 -11.88 -9.03
C ASN A 33 22.75 -12.07 -7.72
N VAL A 34 23.99 -11.58 -7.64
CA VAL A 34 24.81 -11.66 -6.42
C VAL A 34 24.24 -10.77 -5.30
N HIS A 35 23.79 -9.57 -5.64
CA HIS A 35 23.09 -8.70 -4.70
C HIS A 35 21.80 -9.34 -4.19
N SER A 36 21.08 -10.05 -5.06
CA SER A 36 19.85 -10.75 -4.68
C SER A 36 20.09 -11.87 -3.66
N GLU A 37 21.20 -12.61 -3.74
CA GLU A 37 21.47 -13.71 -2.79
C GLU A 37 21.51 -13.24 -1.34
N ASN A 38 22.25 -12.17 -1.04
CA ASN A 38 22.35 -11.63 0.32
C ASN A 38 21.03 -11.03 0.79
N PHE A 39 20.33 -10.31 -0.08
CA PHE A 39 19.01 -9.77 0.22
C PHE A 39 18.02 -10.89 0.60
N TYR A 40 17.92 -11.94 -0.22
CA TYR A 40 17.00 -13.05 0.05
C TYR A 40 17.46 -13.90 1.25
N ARG A 41 18.76 -14.00 1.53
CA ARG A 41 19.26 -14.60 2.79
C ARG A 41 18.67 -13.88 3.99
N ASP A 42 18.83 -12.56 4.05
CA ASP A 42 18.41 -11.77 5.21
C ASP A 42 16.87 -11.75 5.34
N LEU A 43 16.16 -11.64 4.22
CA LEU A 43 14.70 -11.75 4.18
C LEU A 43 14.20 -13.10 4.69
N LEU A 44 14.79 -14.21 4.25
CA LEU A 44 14.34 -15.56 4.60
C LEU A 44 14.70 -15.92 6.05
N ASN A 45 15.88 -15.50 6.52
CA ASN A 45 16.27 -15.61 7.93
C ASN A 45 15.28 -14.85 8.81
N LEU A 46 14.95 -13.61 8.43
CA LEU A 46 13.97 -12.81 9.13
C LEU A 46 12.57 -13.43 9.09
N ALA A 47 12.11 -13.94 7.94
CA ALA A 47 10.75 -14.42 7.79
C ALA A 47 10.50 -15.78 8.46
N PHE A 48 11.49 -16.67 8.42
CA PHE A 48 11.31 -18.09 8.78
C PHE A 48 12.20 -18.57 9.92
N ASP A 49 12.93 -17.66 10.58
CA ASP A 49 13.88 -17.99 11.66
C ASP A 49 14.97 -18.99 11.20
N TYR A 50 15.40 -18.86 9.94
CA TYR A 50 16.53 -19.61 9.41
C TYR A 50 17.86 -18.95 9.80
N GLU A 51 18.93 -19.74 9.65
CA GLU A 51 20.34 -19.36 9.84
C GLU A 51 21.09 -19.55 8.51
N LEU A 52 20.49 -19.11 7.40
CA LEU A 52 21.09 -19.19 6.07
C LEU A 52 22.36 -18.35 6.00
N VAL A 53 23.43 -18.95 5.47
CA VAL A 53 24.66 -18.28 5.10
C VAL A 53 24.91 -18.44 3.60
N ASN A 54 25.56 -17.45 2.99
CA ASN A 54 25.95 -17.55 1.59
C ASN A 54 27.11 -18.55 1.44
N ILE A 55 26.89 -19.60 0.67
CA ILE A 55 27.84 -20.70 0.49
C ILE A 55 28.94 -20.32 -0.51
N ASN A 56 28.66 -19.44 -1.48
CA ASN A 56 29.66 -18.96 -2.44
C ASN A 56 30.80 -18.18 -1.77
N ILE A 57 30.56 -17.58 -0.59
CA ILE A 57 31.59 -16.92 0.23
C ILE A 57 32.51 -17.94 0.94
N LEU A 58 32.00 -19.15 1.21
CA LEU A 58 32.70 -20.18 1.99
C LEU A 58 33.37 -21.24 1.10
N ASP A 59 32.77 -21.56 -0.04
CA ASP A 59 33.28 -22.54 -1.00
C ASP A 59 32.83 -22.19 -2.44
N GLN A 60 33.72 -21.56 -3.21
CA GLN A 60 33.47 -21.19 -4.62
C GLN A 60 33.13 -22.38 -5.53
N ASN A 61 33.42 -23.61 -5.10
CA ASN A 61 33.10 -24.79 -5.88
C ASN A 61 31.67 -25.28 -5.65
N ALA A 62 30.88 -24.69 -4.74
CA ALA A 62 29.51 -25.10 -4.43
C ALA A 62 28.46 -24.65 -5.47
N ALA A 63 28.74 -24.81 -6.77
CA ALA A 63 27.93 -24.34 -7.91
C ALA A 63 26.51 -24.97 -8.09
N ALA A 64 25.89 -25.48 -7.02
CA ALA A 64 24.55 -26.06 -7.00
C ALA A 64 23.58 -25.29 -6.10
N ILE A 65 24.06 -24.61 -5.06
CA ILE A 65 23.24 -23.91 -4.07
C ILE A 65 23.91 -22.59 -3.71
N ASP A 66 23.12 -21.57 -3.38
CA ASP A 66 23.65 -20.24 -3.09
C ASP A 66 23.64 -19.98 -1.57
N LEU A 67 22.61 -20.47 -0.89
CA LEU A 67 22.43 -20.33 0.56
C LEU A 67 22.31 -21.70 1.23
N GLY A 68 22.83 -21.83 2.45
CA GLY A 68 22.69 -23.06 3.24
C GLY A 68 22.54 -22.76 4.72
N ASP A 69 21.72 -23.58 5.37
CA ASP A 69 21.44 -23.58 6.80
C ASP A 69 21.57 -25.03 7.28
N GLU A 70 22.66 -25.32 7.99
CA GLU A 70 22.94 -26.67 8.49
C GLU A 70 22.00 -27.06 9.63
N LYS A 71 21.63 -26.09 10.47
CA LYS A 71 20.82 -26.32 11.67
C LYS A 71 19.40 -26.73 11.30
N ASN A 72 18.81 -26.05 10.33
CA ASN A 72 17.50 -26.39 9.79
C ASN A 72 17.59 -27.42 8.64
N SER A 73 18.80 -27.80 8.22
CA SER A 73 19.08 -28.75 7.14
C SER A 73 18.44 -28.33 5.80
N ILE A 74 18.56 -27.04 5.47
CA ILE A 74 17.97 -26.41 4.28
C ILE A 74 19.09 -25.86 3.39
N ALA A 75 18.98 -26.09 2.09
CA ALA A 75 19.73 -25.38 1.07
C ALA A 75 18.78 -24.64 0.14
N ILE A 76 19.17 -23.45 -0.30
CA ILE A 76 18.38 -22.63 -1.22
C ILE A 76 19.24 -22.22 -2.41
N GLN A 77 18.67 -22.41 -3.59
CA GLN A 77 19.21 -21.90 -4.84
C GLN A 77 18.36 -20.72 -5.30
N ILE A 78 19.00 -19.56 -5.50
CA ILE A 78 18.38 -18.34 -6.01
C ILE A 78 18.54 -18.33 -7.53
N THR A 79 17.44 -18.14 -8.26
CA THR A 79 17.46 -18.13 -9.73
C THR A 79 16.52 -17.08 -10.29
N SER A 80 16.86 -16.50 -11.42
CA SER A 80 15.92 -15.72 -12.25
C SER A 80 15.37 -16.51 -13.43
N THR A 81 15.80 -17.77 -13.61
CA THR A 81 15.43 -18.63 -14.74
C THR A 81 14.58 -19.81 -14.28
N SER A 82 13.49 -20.06 -14.99
CA SER A 82 12.43 -21.03 -14.68
C SER A 82 12.49 -22.31 -15.52
N GLY A 83 13.52 -22.53 -16.33
CA GLY A 83 13.59 -23.69 -17.21
C GLY A 83 13.75 -25.00 -16.43
N LEU A 84 13.00 -26.05 -16.78
CA LEU A 84 13.14 -27.38 -16.16
C LEU A 84 14.59 -27.92 -16.30
N VAL A 85 15.28 -27.57 -17.38
CA VAL A 85 16.70 -27.90 -17.59
C VAL A 85 17.57 -27.34 -16.45
N LYS A 86 17.32 -26.11 -15.98
CA LYS A 86 18.05 -25.51 -14.87
C LYS A 86 17.73 -26.22 -13.56
N THR A 87 16.46 -26.55 -13.32
CA THR A 87 16.02 -27.33 -12.16
C THR A 87 16.73 -28.69 -12.13
N THR A 88 16.68 -29.45 -13.23
CA THR A 88 17.35 -30.75 -13.34
C THR A 88 18.85 -30.62 -13.10
N HIS A 89 19.51 -29.67 -13.75
CA HIS A 89 20.95 -29.43 -13.55
C HIS A 89 21.31 -29.12 -12.10
N THR A 90 20.49 -28.32 -11.43
CA THR A 90 20.68 -27.95 -10.03
C THR A 90 20.55 -29.16 -9.12
N VAL A 91 19.50 -29.98 -9.30
CA VAL A 91 19.29 -31.21 -8.53
C VAL A 91 20.38 -32.24 -8.80
N THR A 92 20.79 -32.44 -10.06
CA THR A 92 21.89 -33.36 -10.41
C THR A 92 23.17 -32.95 -9.71
N LYS A 93 23.56 -31.67 -9.75
CA LYS A 93 24.75 -31.20 -9.03
C LYS A 93 24.63 -31.35 -7.51
N PHE A 94 23.44 -31.18 -6.95
CA PHE A 94 23.18 -31.37 -5.52
C PHE A 94 23.42 -32.84 -5.10
N ILE A 95 23.01 -33.78 -5.96
CA ILE A 95 23.25 -35.22 -5.79
C ILE A 95 24.72 -35.57 -5.99
N ASP A 96 25.35 -35.13 -7.09
CA ASP A 96 26.73 -35.45 -7.44
C ASP A 96 27.72 -35.04 -6.34
N LYS A 97 27.45 -33.90 -5.70
CA LYS A 97 28.25 -33.38 -4.57
C LYS A 97 27.82 -33.90 -3.21
N LYS A 98 26.83 -34.78 -3.16
CA LYS A 98 26.28 -35.37 -1.93
C LYS A 98 25.81 -34.33 -0.90
N LEU A 99 25.36 -33.16 -1.38
CA LEU A 99 24.90 -32.07 -0.51
C LEU A 99 23.64 -32.45 0.27
N TYR A 100 22.86 -33.40 -0.25
CA TYR A 100 21.70 -33.99 0.42
C TYR A 100 22.03 -34.68 1.76
N GLN A 101 23.31 -35.03 2.00
CA GLN A 101 23.73 -35.59 3.30
C GLN A 101 23.77 -34.53 4.40
N LYS A 102 23.92 -33.26 4.02
CA LYS A 102 24.02 -32.11 4.92
C LYS A 102 22.72 -31.33 4.98
N TYR A 103 22.07 -31.17 3.82
CA TYR A 103 20.82 -30.45 3.67
C TYR A 103 19.73 -31.42 3.21
N GLY A 104 18.82 -31.78 4.12
CA GLY A 104 17.71 -32.68 3.84
C GLY A 104 16.65 -32.10 2.90
N ARG A 105 16.69 -30.78 2.67
CA ARG A 105 15.78 -30.09 1.75
C ARG A 105 16.51 -29.07 0.88
N LEU A 106 16.33 -29.18 -0.43
CA LEU A 106 16.70 -28.18 -1.43
C LEU A 106 15.48 -27.39 -1.88
N ILE A 107 15.51 -26.07 -1.76
CA ILE A 107 14.52 -25.14 -2.28
C ILE A 107 15.11 -24.38 -3.47
N ILE A 108 14.35 -24.25 -4.55
CA ILE A 108 14.68 -23.35 -5.67
C ILE A 108 13.77 -22.14 -5.55
N LEU A 109 14.34 -20.98 -5.22
CA LEU A 109 13.62 -19.72 -5.19
C LEU A 109 13.85 -18.98 -6.52
N ASN A 110 12.81 -18.97 -7.34
CA ASN A 110 12.78 -18.18 -8.56
C ASN A 110 12.31 -16.75 -8.26
N ILE A 111 13.24 -15.82 -8.41
CA ILE A 111 13.06 -14.39 -8.17
C ILE A 111 12.67 -13.63 -9.45
N GLY A 112 12.71 -14.28 -10.61
CA GLY A 112 12.11 -13.80 -11.86
C GLY A 112 10.71 -14.39 -12.08
N GLU A 113 10.37 -14.67 -13.34
CA GLU A 113 9.11 -15.31 -13.69
C GLU A 113 9.17 -16.84 -13.46
N LYS A 114 8.30 -17.35 -12.58
CA LYS A 114 8.14 -18.80 -12.34
C LYS A 114 7.22 -19.42 -13.40
N VAL A 115 7.64 -20.55 -13.96
CA VAL A 115 6.83 -21.40 -14.84
C VAL A 115 6.51 -22.70 -14.11
N ASP A 116 5.28 -23.17 -14.24
CA ASP A 116 4.88 -24.46 -13.68
C ASP A 116 5.44 -25.62 -14.52
N HIS A 117 6.01 -26.61 -13.84
CA HIS A 117 6.58 -27.78 -14.48
C HIS A 117 5.58 -28.93 -14.56
N ARG A 118 5.58 -29.65 -15.70
CA ARG A 118 4.75 -30.85 -15.87
C ARG A 118 5.21 -32.02 -15.00
N ALA A 119 6.53 -32.15 -14.81
CA ALA A 119 7.09 -33.18 -13.93
C ALA A 119 6.84 -32.81 -12.46
N SER A 120 6.36 -33.75 -11.65
CA SER A 120 6.13 -33.56 -10.21
C SER A 120 7.38 -33.73 -9.35
N LYS A 121 8.32 -34.56 -9.82
CA LYS A 121 9.60 -34.84 -9.16
C LYS A 121 10.74 -34.67 -10.15
N VAL A 122 11.89 -34.22 -9.66
CA VAL A 122 13.15 -34.11 -10.40
C VAL A 122 14.27 -34.64 -9.52
N GLY A 123 15.10 -35.55 -10.03
CA GLY A 123 16.22 -36.12 -9.28
C GLY A 123 16.36 -37.62 -9.49
N ASP A 124 16.92 -38.28 -8.48
CA ASP A 124 17.14 -39.73 -8.43
C ASP A 124 16.53 -40.27 -7.13
N ALA A 125 15.51 -41.13 -7.26
CA ALA A 125 14.81 -41.74 -6.12
C ALA A 125 15.73 -42.53 -5.17
N SER A 126 16.90 -42.98 -5.63
CA SER A 126 17.89 -43.68 -4.81
C SER A 126 18.76 -42.74 -3.95
N ALA A 127 18.79 -41.44 -4.27
CA ALA A 127 19.61 -40.45 -3.60
C ALA A 127 18.80 -39.25 -3.08
N TYR A 128 18.17 -38.48 -3.96
CA TYR A 128 17.37 -37.31 -3.62
C TYR A 128 16.41 -36.94 -4.76
N GLU A 129 15.17 -36.58 -4.42
CA GLU A 129 14.19 -36.03 -5.35
C GLU A 129 13.63 -34.70 -4.84
N LEU A 130 13.65 -33.69 -5.72
CA LEU A 130 13.01 -32.40 -5.50
C LEU A 130 11.54 -32.46 -5.92
N ASP A 131 10.63 -31.94 -5.09
CA ASP A 131 9.23 -31.78 -5.46
C ASP A 131 9.00 -30.44 -6.15
N THR A 132 8.58 -30.48 -7.42
CA THR A 132 8.45 -29.26 -8.22
C THR A 132 7.33 -28.34 -7.76
N LYS A 133 6.40 -28.82 -6.93
CA LYS A 133 5.30 -28.03 -6.38
C LYS A 133 5.63 -27.45 -5.01
N SER A 134 6.25 -28.23 -4.12
CA SER A 134 6.52 -27.77 -2.75
C SER A 134 7.87 -27.08 -2.57
N ASP A 135 8.85 -27.39 -3.43
CA ASP A 135 10.25 -26.95 -3.25
C ASP A 135 10.70 -25.94 -4.29
N ILE A 136 9.88 -25.64 -5.30
CA ILE A 136 10.12 -24.53 -6.25
C ILE A 136 9.20 -23.37 -5.88
N TRP A 137 9.78 -22.32 -5.33
CA TRP A 137 9.06 -21.13 -4.89
C TRP A 137 9.25 -20.02 -5.92
N GLY A 138 8.16 -19.35 -6.28
CA GLY A 138 8.21 -18.03 -6.88
C GLY A 138 7.80 -16.97 -5.87
N ILE A 139 7.69 -15.73 -6.34
CA ILE A 139 7.17 -14.62 -5.52
C ILE A 139 5.79 -14.91 -4.95
N LYS A 140 4.92 -15.59 -5.72
CA LYS A 140 3.57 -15.95 -5.28
C LYS A 140 3.63 -16.90 -4.07
N GLU A 141 4.40 -17.98 -4.15
CA GLU A 141 4.54 -18.96 -3.08
C GLU A 141 5.22 -18.36 -1.85
N LEU A 142 6.26 -17.54 -2.06
CA LEU A 142 6.95 -16.82 -0.98
C LEU A 142 5.98 -15.86 -0.26
N SER A 143 5.23 -15.06 -1.02
CA SER A 143 4.23 -14.14 -0.48
C SER A 143 3.14 -14.87 0.30
N ALA A 144 2.66 -16.01 -0.20
CA ALA A 144 1.67 -16.82 0.49
C ALA A 144 2.21 -17.40 1.81
N LYS A 145 3.49 -17.82 1.85
CA LYS A 145 4.15 -18.29 3.07
C LYS A 145 4.31 -17.16 4.08
N ILE A 146 4.78 -16.00 3.66
CA ILE A 146 4.92 -14.81 4.52
C ILE A 146 3.54 -14.38 5.04
N ASN A 147 2.50 -14.40 4.22
CA ASN A 147 1.14 -14.06 4.61
C ASN A 147 0.58 -14.95 5.74
N ASN A 148 1.12 -16.15 5.96
CA ASN A 148 0.71 -17.02 7.07
C ASN A 148 1.44 -16.72 8.39
N LEU A 149 2.39 -15.77 8.40
CA LEU A 149 3.13 -15.40 9.60
C LEU A 149 2.29 -14.56 10.58
N PRO A 150 2.65 -14.56 11.88
CA PRO A 150 2.05 -13.67 12.88
C PRO A 150 2.24 -12.20 12.50
N THR A 151 1.28 -11.34 12.87
CA THR A 151 1.32 -9.90 12.55
C THR A 151 2.61 -9.18 12.98
N PRO A 152 3.23 -9.46 14.15
CA PRO A 152 4.52 -8.87 14.51
C PRO A 152 5.62 -9.20 13.50
N ARG A 153 5.65 -10.45 13.02
CA ARG A 153 6.63 -10.90 12.03
C ARG A 153 6.39 -10.27 10.66
N LEU A 154 5.13 -10.12 10.26
CA LEU A 154 4.77 -9.39 9.04
C LEU A 154 5.26 -7.93 9.09
N LYS A 155 5.11 -7.26 10.23
CA LYS A 155 5.62 -5.90 10.41
C LYS A 155 7.14 -5.86 10.22
N GLN A 156 7.87 -6.76 10.86
CA GLN A 156 9.34 -6.82 10.72
C GLN A 156 9.78 -7.04 9.27
N VAL A 157 9.13 -7.97 8.56
CA VAL A 157 9.42 -8.21 7.13
C VAL A 157 9.10 -6.97 6.30
N CYS A 158 7.98 -6.30 6.57
CA CYS A 158 7.60 -5.07 5.88
C CYS A 158 8.60 -3.93 6.12
N ASP A 159 9.05 -3.75 7.37
CA ASP A 159 10.04 -2.73 7.73
C ASP A 159 11.38 -3.00 7.03
N PHE A 160 11.86 -4.25 7.05
CA PHE A 160 13.07 -4.68 6.34
C PHE A 160 13.02 -4.37 4.82
N LEU A 161 11.90 -4.70 4.16
CA LEU A 161 11.74 -4.43 2.73
C LEU A 161 11.74 -2.93 2.41
N ASN A 162 11.13 -2.12 3.27
CA ASN A 162 11.13 -0.67 3.10
C ASN A 162 12.52 -0.05 3.27
N GLU A 163 13.32 -0.57 4.21
CA GLU A 163 14.71 -0.15 4.44
C GLU A 163 15.62 -0.53 3.27
N GLU A 164 15.62 -1.80 2.87
CA GLU A 164 16.52 -2.34 1.83
C GLU A 164 16.24 -1.78 0.43
N LEU A 165 14.96 -1.61 0.08
CA LEU A 165 14.60 -1.26 -1.30
C LEU A 165 14.51 0.24 -1.53
N HIS A 166 14.74 1.04 -0.49
CA HIS A 166 14.41 2.48 -0.47
C HIS A 166 13.04 2.77 -1.09
N MET A 167 12.13 1.79 -1.02
CA MET A 167 10.78 1.93 -1.52
C MET A 167 10.13 2.92 -0.58
N LYS A 168 10.12 4.19 -0.98
CA LYS A 168 9.21 5.16 -0.39
C LYS A 168 7.83 4.49 -0.40
N PRO A 169 7.10 4.47 0.73
CA PRO A 169 5.76 3.90 0.77
C PRO A 169 5.03 4.40 -0.47
N VAL A 170 4.50 3.48 -1.27
CA VAL A 170 3.83 3.67 -2.57
C VAL A 170 3.53 5.14 -2.91
N GLY A 171 4.53 5.84 -3.43
CA GLY A 171 4.47 7.30 -3.52
C GLY A 171 4.31 7.93 -2.14
N ALA A 172 5.19 8.83 -1.73
CA ALA A 172 4.76 9.81 -0.74
C ALA A 172 3.67 10.62 -1.44
N VAL A 173 2.43 10.15 -1.35
CA VAL A 173 1.22 10.85 -1.78
C VAL A 173 1.42 12.25 -1.21
N PRO A 174 1.54 13.28 -2.06
CA PRO A 174 1.82 14.63 -1.61
C PRO A 174 0.94 14.96 -0.40
N LYS A 175 1.49 15.62 0.62
CA LYS A 175 0.79 15.77 1.92
C LYS A 175 -0.63 16.30 1.76
N ASN A 176 -0.86 17.16 0.78
CA ASN A 176 -2.17 17.67 0.39
C ASN A 176 -3.11 16.59 -0.18
N VAL A 177 -2.63 15.72 -1.07
CA VAL A 177 -3.39 14.58 -1.61
C VAL A 177 -3.76 13.61 -0.48
N SER A 178 -2.81 13.24 0.38
CA SER A 178 -3.08 12.30 1.49
C SER A 178 -3.98 12.92 2.56
N THR A 179 -3.89 14.23 2.76
CA THR A 179 -4.81 14.98 3.63
C THR A 179 -6.25 14.87 3.15
N ILE A 180 -6.51 15.09 1.86
CA ILE A 180 -7.88 15.02 1.32
C ILE A 180 -8.44 13.59 1.41
N ILE A 181 -7.64 12.58 1.08
CA ILE A 181 -8.06 11.17 1.20
C ILE A 181 -8.42 10.85 2.66
N ASN A 182 -7.51 11.13 3.60
CA ASN A 182 -7.73 10.87 5.02
C ASN A 182 -8.94 11.64 5.58
N LEU A 183 -9.20 12.84 5.05
CA LEU A 183 -10.36 13.64 5.43
C LEU A 183 -11.67 13.01 4.94
N ILE A 184 -11.74 12.58 3.67
CA ILE A 184 -12.91 11.86 3.13
C ILE A 184 -13.17 10.58 3.93
N GLU A 185 -12.12 9.81 4.24
CA GLU A 185 -12.25 8.61 5.06
C GLU A 185 -12.75 8.92 6.46
N LEU A 186 -12.15 9.92 7.14
CA LEU A 186 -12.58 10.35 8.47
C LEU A 186 -14.06 10.76 8.51
N ILE A 187 -14.50 11.58 7.55
CA ILE A 187 -15.88 12.10 7.53
C ILE A 187 -16.88 10.99 7.15
N SER A 188 -16.49 10.04 6.29
CA SER A 188 -17.38 8.99 5.78
C SER A 188 -17.57 7.77 6.70
N ASP A 189 -16.74 7.62 7.74
CA ASP A 189 -16.71 6.47 8.66
C ASP A 189 -17.64 6.61 9.88
N GLU A 190 -18.25 7.79 10.11
CA GLU A 190 -19.22 7.94 11.19
C GLU A 190 -20.57 7.29 10.81
N GLU A 191 -20.98 6.26 11.58
CA GLU A 191 -22.25 5.55 11.43
C GLU A 191 -23.45 6.48 11.68
N HIS A 192 -23.90 7.22 10.67
CA HIS A 192 -25.10 8.06 10.76
C HIS A 192 -26.37 7.26 10.47
N PRO A 193 -27.44 7.33 11.30
CA PRO A 193 -28.66 6.53 11.14
C PRO A 193 -29.46 6.77 9.84
N GLU A 194 -29.24 7.90 9.15
CA GLU A 194 -29.97 8.29 7.93
C GLU A 194 -29.37 7.74 6.62
N VAL A 195 -28.67 6.60 6.70
CA VAL A 195 -28.11 5.89 5.55
C VAL A 195 -29.17 5.67 4.47
N GLY A 196 -28.94 6.25 3.29
CA GLY A 196 -29.74 5.98 2.08
C GLY A 196 -30.83 7.01 1.74
N ASN A 197 -31.07 8.03 2.58
CA ASN A 197 -32.18 8.99 2.37
C ASN A 197 -31.77 10.38 1.84
N GLY A 198 -30.51 10.60 1.45
CA GLY A 198 -30.08 11.90 0.94
C GLY A 198 -30.58 12.20 -0.47
N CYS A 199 -31.45 13.21 -0.61
CA CYS A 199 -31.72 13.82 -1.91
C CYS A 199 -30.44 14.51 -2.43
N LEU A 200 -30.14 14.25 -3.72
CA LEU A 200 -29.19 15.06 -4.48
C LEU A 200 -29.88 16.38 -4.80
N GLU A 201 -29.78 17.35 -3.89
CA GLU A 201 -30.05 18.73 -4.28
C GLU A 201 -28.93 19.20 -5.20
N GLU A 202 -29.28 19.74 -6.36
CA GLU A 202 -28.31 20.45 -7.19
C GLU A 202 -27.73 21.62 -6.38
N PRO A 203 -26.41 21.82 -6.40
CA PRO A 203 -25.80 22.92 -5.68
C PRO A 203 -26.29 24.26 -6.25
N PHE A 204 -26.82 25.12 -5.38
CA PHE A 204 -27.20 26.51 -5.68
C PHE A 204 -26.23 27.50 -5.02
N PRO A 205 -24.95 27.54 -5.45
CA PRO A 205 -23.92 28.36 -4.80
C PRO A 205 -24.25 29.85 -4.87
N THR A 206 -24.93 30.30 -5.93
CA THR A 206 -25.24 31.71 -6.11
C THR A 206 -26.16 32.26 -5.01
N GLU A 207 -27.25 31.56 -4.70
CA GLU A 207 -28.19 31.94 -3.64
C GLU A 207 -27.52 31.88 -2.26
N LYS A 208 -26.62 30.93 -2.07
CA LYS A 208 -25.96 30.72 -0.78
C LYS A 208 -24.86 31.74 -0.51
N ILE A 209 -23.94 31.92 -1.45
CA ILE A 209 -22.77 32.78 -1.28
C ILE A 209 -23.16 34.24 -1.43
N TYR A 210 -23.94 34.60 -2.45
CA TYR A 210 -24.23 36.00 -2.77
C TYR A 210 -25.52 36.54 -2.16
N LYS A 211 -26.37 35.68 -1.56
CA LYS A 211 -27.55 36.16 -0.80
C LYS A 211 -27.50 35.79 0.68
N ARG A 212 -27.41 34.51 1.03
CA ARG A 212 -27.41 34.09 2.45
C ARG A 212 -26.16 34.57 3.21
N PHE A 213 -25.00 34.50 2.59
CA PHE A 213 -23.72 34.92 3.17
C PHE A 213 -23.14 36.14 2.44
N ALA A 214 -23.99 37.05 1.96
CA ALA A 214 -23.60 38.19 1.15
C ALA A 214 -22.50 39.05 1.81
N ASP A 215 -22.62 39.31 3.12
CA ASP A 215 -21.62 40.10 3.87
C ASP A 215 -20.23 39.43 3.93
N HIS A 216 -20.16 38.13 3.63
CA HIS A 216 -18.94 37.34 3.60
C HIS A 216 -18.57 36.85 2.20
N SER A 217 -19.32 37.21 1.14
CA SER A 217 -19.12 36.65 -0.21
C SER A 217 -17.72 36.94 -0.75
N VAL A 218 -17.24 38.17 -0.57
CA VAL A 218 -15.88 38.61 -0.95
C VAL A 218 -14.80 37.77 -0.27
N PHE A 219 -15.00 37.43 1.01
CA PHE A 219 -14.08 36.56 1.74
C PHE A 219 -14.10 35.14 1.17
N LEU A 220 -15.29 34.54 1.02
CA LEU A 220 -15.44 33.16 0.56
C LEU A 220 -14.91 32.96 -0.87
N GLU A 221 -15.15 33.91 -1.77
CA GLU A 221 -14.61 33.89 -3.13
C GLU A 221 -13.08 34.00 -3.15
N LYS A 222 -12.53 34.93 -2.37
CA LYS A 222 -11.08 35.13 -2.29
C LYS A 222 -10.38 33.88 -1.76
N GLU A 223 -10.88 33.29 -0.68
CA GLU A 223 -10.30 32.07 -0.11
C GLU A 223 -10.38 30.91 -1.11
N TYR A 224 -11.53 30.71 -1.78
CA TYR A 224 -11.66 29.67 -2.81
C TYR A 224 -10.67 29.87 -3.96
N LEU A 225 -10.61 31.07 -4.55
CA LEU A 225 -9.73 31.34 -5.70
C LEU A 225 -8.25 31.19 -5.34
N THR A 226 -7.87 31.59 -4.13
CA THR A 226 -6.50 31.46 -3.64
C THR A 226 -6.12 29.98 -3.52
N LEU A 227 -6.94 29.19 -2.81
CA LEU A 227 -6.65 27.78 -2.55
C LEU A 227 -6.85 26.89 -3.79
N TYR A 228 -7.74 27.27 -4.70
CA TYR A 228 -7.99 26.50 -5.93
C TYR A 228 -6.75 26.41 -6.83
N GLN A 229 -5.90 27.44 -6.83
CA GLN A 229 -4.64 27.44 -7.59
C GLN A 229 -3.70 26.32 -7.14
N ASP A 230 -3.66 26.05 -5.83
CA ASP A 230 -2.73 25.10 -5.23
C ASP A 230 -3.31 23.68 -5.10
N TYR A 231 -4.63 23.57 -4.91
CA TYR A 231 -5.29 22.32 -4.52
C TYR A 231 -6.38 21.83 -5.48
N GLY A 232 -6.81 22.63 -6.46
CA GLY A 232 -7.91 22.28 -7.36
C GLY A 232 -7.67 20.98 -8.14
N ALA A 233 -6.52 20.89 -8.82
CA ALA A 233 -6.14 19.69 -9.58
C ALA A 233 -5.96 18.45 -8.69
N VAL A 234 -5.57 18.66 -7.43
CA VAL A 234 -5.33 17.59 -6.44
C VAL A 234 -6.65 16.98 -5.98
N LEU A 235 -7.65 17.80 -5.68
CA LEU A 235 -8.98 17.29 -5.32
C LEU A 235 -9.64 16.58 -6.51
N ASP A 236 -9.56 17.16 -7.71
CA ASP A 236 -10.09 16.54 -8.93
C ASP A 236 -9.47 15.17 -9.24
N SER A 237 -8.17 14.99 -8.93
CA SER A 237 -7.53 13.68 -9.07
C SER A 237 -8.02 12.69 -8.02
N VAL A 238 -8.13 13.12 -6.76
CA VAL A 238 -8.59 12.28 -5.64
C VAL A 238 -10.02 11.78 -5.87
N GLU A 239 -10.94 12.65 -6.29
CA GLU A 239 -12.33 12.26 -6.57
C GLU A 239 -12.49 11.27 -7.74
N LYS A 240 -11.47 11.14 -8.60
CA LYS A 240 -11.43 10.19 -9.73
C LYS A 240 -10.69 8.89 -9.41
N GLU A 241 -10.06 8.77 -8.24
CA GLU A 241 -9.36 7.55 -7.84
C GLU A 241 -10.33 6.41 -7.54
N ALA A 242 -9.97 5.20 -7.98
CA ALA A 242 -10.84 4.01 -7.90
C ALA A 242 -11.18 3.59 -6.46
N ASP A 243 -10.34 3.95 -5.48
CA ASP A 243 -10.50 3.59 -4.06
C ASP A 243 -11.49 4.50 -3.31
N ILE A 244 -11.89 5.63 -3.91
CA ILE A 244 -12.92 6.53 -3.38
C ILE A 244 -14.25 6.23 -4.08
N SER A 245 -15.07 5.41 -3.43
CA SER A 245 -16.38 5.06 -3.98
C SER A 245 -17.36 6.25 -3.92
N PRO A 246 -18.32 6.35 -4.87
CA PRO A 246 -19.41 7.34 -4.80
C PRO A 246 -20.20 7.29 -3.49
N VAL A 247 -20.23 6.13 -2.81
CA VAL A 247 -20.87 5.94 -1.52
C VAL A 247 -20.11 6.67 -0.41
N LYS A 248 -18.76 6.59 -0.38
CA LYS A 248 -17.92 7.32 0.59
C LYS A 248 -18.11 8.84 0.44
N LEU A 249 -18.06 9.35 -0.80
CA LEU A 249 -18.28 10.77 -1.08
C LEU A 249 -19.66 11.25 -0.64
N ARG A 250 -20.71 10.46 -0.88
CA ARG A 250 -22.07 10.78 -0.43
C ARG A 250 -22.18 10.84 1.08
N ARG A 251 -21.60 9.87 1.80
CA ARG A 251 -21.58 9.86 3.28
C ARG A 251 -20.85 11.08 3.83
N ALA A 252 -19.68 11.39 3.27
CA ALA A 252 -18.91 12.55 3.67
C ALA A 252 -19.71 13.85 3.50
N ALA A 253 -20.39 14.02 2.35
CA ALA A 253 -21.26 15.16 2.10
C ALA A 253 -22.43 15.26 3.09
N GLN A 254 -23.11 14.16 3.40
CA GLN A 254 -24.23 14.15 4.35
C GLN A 254 -23.79 14.50 5.77
N HIS A 255 -22.71 13.90 6.25
CA HIS A 255 -22.15 14.24 7.55
C HIS A 255 -21.79 15.73 7.59
N LEU A 256 -21.06 16.23 6.57
CA LEU A 256 -20.65 17.63 6.54
C LEU A 256 -21.85 18.58 6.62
N LYS A 257 -22.97 18.25 5.97
CA LYS A 257 -24.19 19.08 6.03
C LYS A 257 -24.67 19.22 7.48
N SER A 258 -24.88 18.09 8.17
CA SER A 258 -25.39 18.07 9.54
C SER A 258 -24.41 18.71 10.53
N PHE A 259 -23.13 18.31 10.46
CA PHE A 259 -22.08 18.82 11.34
C PHE A 259 -21.89 20.34 11.18
N SER A 260 -21.77 20.81 9.94
CA SER A 260 -21.53 22.22 9.68
C SER A 260 -22.72 23.12 10.04
N ASP A 261 -23.98 22.65 9.90
CA ASP A 261 -25.14 23.46 10.32
C ASP A 261 -25.22 23.60 11.84
N SER A 262 -24.82 22.56 12.58
CA SER A 262 -24.66 22.61 14.04
C SER A 262 -23.59 23.63 14.43
N VAL A 263 -22.39 23.54 13.84
CA VAL A 263 -21.28 24.48 14.11
C VAL A 263 -21.66 25.92 13.73
N LEU A 264 -22.36 26.12 12.61
CA LEU A 264 -22.82 27.44 12.18
C LEU A 264 -23.79 28.05 13.19
N THR A 265 -24.69 27.24 13.75
CA THR A 265 -25.65 27.67 14.77
C THR A 265 -24.92 28.10 16.05
N GLU A 266 -23.91 27.35 16.48
CA GLU A 266 -23.06 27.71 17.63
C GLU A 266 -22.24 28.99 17.40
N CYS A 267 -21.96 29.33 16.14
CA CYS A 267 -21.19 30.51 15.76
C CYS A 267 -22.08 31.72 15.42
N ASN A 268 -23.33 31.74 15.88
CA ASN A 268 -24.29 32.82 15.62
C ASN A 268 -24.45 33.14 14.12
N ALA A 269 -24.45 32.10 13.29
CA ALA A 269 -24.55 32.19 11.83
C ALA A 269 -23.40 32.95 11.13
N ASP A 270 -22.26 33.18 11.79
CA ASP A 270 -21.05 33.71 11.15
C ASP A 270 -20.31 32.58 10.39
N PRO A 271 -20.32 32.58 9.04
CA PRO A 271 -19.69 31.52 8.26
C PRO A 271 -18.17 31.52 8.38
N LYS A 272 -17.53 32.67 8.64
CA LYS A 272 -16.07 32.75 8.76
C LYS A 272 -15.62 32.09 10.06
N VAL A 273 -16.29 32.40 11.17
CA VAL A 273 -16.00 31.78 12.48
C VAL A 273 -16.31 30.28 12.44
N ALA A 274 -17.43 29.90 11.81
CA ALA A 274 -17.81 28.50 11.68
C ALA A 274 -16.84 27.68 10.81
N ILE A 275 -16.38 28.22 9.67
CA ILE A 275 -15.37 27.55 8.82
C ILE A 275 -14.08 27.30 9.61
N ASN A 276 -13.59 28.31 10.34
CA ASN A 276 -12.37 28.17 11.14
C ASN A 276 -12.49 27.04 12.18
N LYS A 277 -13.63 26.96 12.88
CA LYS A 277 -13.88 25.86 13.83
C LYS A 277 -13.94 24.50 13.16
N ILE A 278 -14.56 24.39 11.99
CA ILE A 278 -14.64 23.13 11.22
C ILE A 278 -13.24 22.69 10.79
N VAL A 279 -12.43 23.60 10.27
CA VAL A 279 -11.04 23.32 9.86
C VAL A 279 -10.20 22.89 11.06
N GLU A 280 -10.33 23.57 12.20
CA GLU A 280 -9.63 23.22 13.44
C GLU A 280 -10.03 21.83 13.95
N TYR A 281 -11.33 21.51 13.94
CA TYR A 281 -11.84 20.20 14.33
C TYR A 281 -11.21 19.06 13.50
N PHE A 282 -11.27 19.17 12.17
CA PHE A 282 -10.72 18.12 11.30
C PHE A 282 -9.20 18.07 11.32
N THR A 283 -8.54 19.21 11.51
CA THR A 283 -7.09 19.28 11.72
C THR A 283 -6.68 18.52 12.99
N ASN A 284 -7.37 18.74 14.10
CA ASN A 284 -7.11 18.04 15.36
C ASN A 284 -7.41 16.54 15.24
N ALA A 285 -8.48 16.17 14.55
CA ALA A 285 -8.83 14.77 14.29
C ALA A 285 -7.75 14.06 13.45
N LEU A 286 -7.23 14.71 12.40
CA LEU A 286 -6.12 14.18 11.60
C LEU A 286 -4.82 14.08 12.42
N GLN A 287 -4.53 15.08 13.25
CA GLN A 287 -3.37 15.06 14.14
C GLN A 287 -3.43 13.89 15.13
N SER A 288 -4.62 13.59 15.70
CA SER A 288 -4.81 12.48 16.64
C SER A 288 -4.55 11.10 16.02
N LYS A 289 -4.69 10.98 14.69
CA LYS A 289 -4.38 9.75 13.92
C LYS A 289 -2.89 9.58 13.62
N GLY A 290 -2.03 10.54 13.98
CA GLY A 290 -0.58 10.45 13.79
C GLY A 290 -0.08 10.61 12.34
N CYS A 291 -0.95 11.03 11.43
CA CYS A 291 -0.60 11.29 10.03
C CYS A 291 -0.13 12.75 9.84
N GLY A 292 0.89 12.96 9.01
CA GLY A 292 1.24 14.32 8.57
C GLY A 292 0.18 14.86 7.61
N PHE A 293 -0.28 16.10 7.84
CA PHE A 293 -1.33 16.74 7.02
C PHE A 293 -0.92 18.14 6.54
N ASP A 294 -1.67 18.67 5.58
CA ASP A 294 -1.59 20.04 5.05
C ASP A 294 -2.87 20.79 5.39
N THR A 295 -2.77 21.79 6.28
CA THR A 295 -3.92 22.60 6.72
C THR A 295 -4.63 23.30 5.54
N GLY A 296 -3.89 23.76 4.53
CA GLY A 296 -4.48 24.41 3.35
C GLY A 296 -5.32 23.45 2.52
N ALA A 297 -4.96 22.17 2.49
CA ALA A 297 -5.76 21.14 1.83
C ALA A 297 -7.07 20.84 2.59
N VAL A 298 -7.05 20.89 3.93
CA VAL A 298 -8.27 20.78 4.76
C VAL A 298 -9.18 21.97 4.48
N GLU A 299 -8.64 23.19 4.53
CA GLU A 299 -9.38 24.43 4.29
C GLU A 299 -10.00 24.45 2.89
N PHE A 300 -9.21 24.11 1.87
CA PHE A 300 -9.69 24.02 0.49
C PHE A 300 -10.85 23.04 0.33
N TYR A 301 -10.74 21.85 0.93
CA TYR A 301 -11.79 20.84 0.86
C TYR A 301 -13.10 21.37 1.47
N ILE A 302 -13.05 21.98 2.66
CA ILE A 302 -14.23 22.54 3.33
C ILE A 302 -14.87 23.67 2.50
N ILE A 303 -14.07 24.57 1.92
CA ILE A 303 -14.57 25.67 1.07
C ILE A 303 -15.17 25.13 -0.24
N LYS A 304 -14.57 24.11 -0.85
CA LYS A 304 -15.17 23.44 -2.02
C LYS A 304 -16.52 22.82 -1.65
N GLN A 305 -16.61 22.13 -0.52
CA GLN A 305 -17.86 21.51 -0.06
C GLN A 305 -18.93 22.57 0.30
N LEU A 306 -18.53 23.78 0.72
CA LEU A 306 -19.44 24.91 0.89
C LEU A 306 -20.08 25.33 -0.44
N ILE A 307 -19.29 25.45 -1.51
CA ILE A 307 -19.79 25.76 -2.87
C ILE A 307 -20.70 24.64 -3.38
N MET A 308 -20.38 23.39 -3.06
CA MET A 308 -21.22 22.22 -3.37
C MET A 308 -22.47 22.08 -2.49
N CYS A 309 -22.77 23.06 -1.64
CA CYS A 309 -23.88 23.02 -0.69
C CYS A 309 -23.84 21.88 0.35
N ASN A 310 -22.68 21.26 0.55
CA ASN A 310 -22.45 20.21 1.53
C ASN A 310 -21.95 20.73 2.89
N VAL A 311 -21.52 21.99 2.98
CA VAL A 311 -21.20 22.68 4.24
C VAL A 311 -22.11 23.88 4.39
N PHE A 312 -22.87 24.05 5.46
CA PHE A 312 -23.97 25.04 5.62
C PHE A 312 -25.08 24.81 4.57
N PRO A 313 -25.83 23.69 4.66
CA PRO A 313 -26.91 23.39 3.71
C PRO A 313 -27.93 24.54 3.69
N ASN A 314 -28.52 24.81 2.53
CA ASN A 314 -29.58 25.82 2.44
C ASN A 314 -30.74 25.38 3.35
N LYS A 315 -31.17 26.25 4.26
CA LYS A 315 -32.40 25.99 5.01
C LYS A 315 -33.52 26.15 3.99
N GLU A 316 -34.34 25.12 3.80
CA GLU A 316 -35.56 25.24 3.01
C GLU A 316 -36.29 26.51 3.48
N ALA A 317 -36.70 27.35 2.54
CA ALA A 317 -37.70 28.35 2.84
C ALA A 317 -38.84 27.58 3.51
N SER A 318 -39.12 27.90 4.77
CA SER A 318 -40.26 27.34 5.47
C SER A 318 -41.47 27.63 4.59
N ASN A 319 -41.98 26.62 3.91
CA ASN A 319 -43.23 26.72 3.16
C ASN A 319 -44.31 26.94 4.23
N GLY A 320 -44.61 28.21 4.49
CA GLY A 320 -45.84 28.63 5.15
C GLY A 320 -47.03 28.51 4.22
#